data_AF-A0A1E3U871-F1
#
_entry.id   AF-A0A1E3U871-F1
#
_cell.length_a   1.000
_cell.length_b   1.000
_cell.length_c   1.000
_cell.angle_alpha   90.00
_cell.angle_beta   90.00
_cell.angle_gamma   90.00
#
_symmetry.space_group_name_H-M   'P 1'
#
loop_
_entity.id
_entity.type
_entity.pdbx_description
1 polymer ?
#
loop_
_entity_poly.entity_id
_entity_poly.type
_entity_poly.pdbx_seq_one_letter_code
_entity_poly.pdbx_strand_id
1 'polypeptide(L)'
;MEKTFLQVRTETKDKEQASIILEELGTNLSSVVNMLLKQIILTKSIPFEIKIPQIYTTEEQIAEVSASMAMEQMPLDKNDINLLKEYQESGDKDNIRKQLLENYKEN
;
A
#
# COMPACT_ATOMS: atom_id res chain seq x y z
N MET A 1 -7.54 -30.29 -24.47
CA MET A 1 -7.61 -30.00 -23.03
C MET A 1 -9.07 -29.80 -22.67
N GLU A 2 -9.56 -30.54 -21.68
CA GLU A 2 -10.91 -30.32 -21.17
C GLU A 2 -10.99 -28.95 -20.49
N LYS A 3 -12.05 -28.21 -20.77
CA LYS A 3 -12.35 -26.93 -20.13
C LYS A 3 -13.40 -27.18 -19.06
N THR A 4 -13.18 -26.63 -17.87
CA THR A 4 -14.14 -26.68 -16.77
C THR A 4 -14.53 -25.26 -16.35
N PHE A 5 -15.70 -25.13 -15.73
CA PHE A 5 -16.19 -23.86 -15.21
C PHE A 5 -15.81 -23.71 -13.73
N LEU A 6 -15.34 -22.53 -13.36
CA LEU A 6 -15.13 -22.14 -11.96
C LEU A 6 -16.30 -21.27 -11.50
N GLN A 7 -17.03 -21.71 -10.47
CA GLN A 7 -18.10 -20.93 -9.85
C GLN A 7 -17.62 -20.44 -8.48
N VAL A 8 -17.67 -19.12 -8.27
CA VAL A 8 -17.23 -18.47 -7.03
C VAL A 8 -18.39 -17.61 -6.50
N ARG A 9 -18.65 -17.69 -5.20
CA ARG A 9 -19.62 -16.80 -4.52
C ARG A 9 -18.92 -15.48 -4.20
N THR A 10 -19.55 -14.37 -4.56
CA THR A 10 -19.05 -13.01 -4.34
C THR A 10 -20.22 -12.04 -4.24
N GLU A 11 -20.00 -10.88 -3.63
CA GLU A 11 -20.98 -9.80 -3.67
C GLU A 11 -21.06 -9.18 -5.08
N THR A 12 -22.26 -8.75 -5.47
CA THR A 12 -22.50 -8.14 -6.79
C THR A 12 -21.69 -6.86 -6.95
N LYS A 13 -21.64 -6.03 -5.90
CA LYS A 13 -20.91 -4.76 -5.90
C LYS A 13 -19.41 -4.97 -6.15
N ASP A 14 -18.79 -5.90 -5.43
CA ASP A 14 -17.36 -6.21 -5.59
C ASP A 14 -17.05 -6.71 -7.00
N LYS A 15 -17.92 -7.55 -7.57
CA LYS A 15 -17.77 -8.06 -8.94
C LYS A 15 -17.82 -6.93 -9.97
N GLU A 16 -18.78 -6.03 -9.85
CA GLU A 16 -18.93 -4.89 -10.77
C GLU A 16 -17.72 -3.95 -10.68
N GLN A 17 -17.31 -3.58 -9.46
CA GLN A 17 -16.14 -2.74 -9.24
C GLN A 17 -14.86 -3.37 -9.79
N ALA A 18 -14.62 -4.65 -9.51
CA ALA A 18 -13.47 -5.37 -10.05
C ALA A 18 -13.52 -5.43 -11.58
N SER A 19 -14.69 -5.61 -12.19
CA SER A 19 -14.80 -5.69 -13.65
C SER A 19 -14.42 -4.37 -14.32
N ILE A 20 -14.89 -3.23 -13.78
CA ILE A 20 -14.54 -1.89 -14.29
C ILE A 20 -13.02 -1.67 -14.23
N ILE A 21 -12.40 -1.95 -13.08
CA ILE A 21 -10.94 -1.79 -12.90
C ILE A 21 -10.17 -2.67 -13.88
N LEU A 22 -10.59 -3.93 -14.05
CA LEU A 22 -9.91 -4.85 -14.96
C LEU A 22 -10.06 -4.45 -16.43
N GLU A 23 -11.21 -3.90 -16.83
CA GLU A 23 -11.42 -3.37 -18.17
C GLU A 23 -10.52 -2.17 -18.47
N GLU A 24 -10.35 -1.26 -17.51
CA GLU A 24 -9.40 -0.14 -17.61
C GLU A 24 -7.95 -0.63 -17.77
N LEU A 25 -7.60 -1.76 -17.14
CA LEU A 25 -6.32 -2.42 -17.28
C LEU A 25 -6.19 -3.26 -18.58
N GLY A 26 -7.22 -3.29 -19.43
CA GLY A 26 -7.22 -4.02 -20.70
C GLY A 26 -7.39 -5.53 -20.55
N THR A 27 -8.00 -6.00 -19.45
CA THR A 27 -8.24 -7.42 -19.17
C THR A 27 -9.66 -7.67 -18.69
N ASN A 28 -9.97 -8.92 -18.33
CA ASN A 28 -11.27 -9.28 -17.77
C ASN A 28 -11.12 -10.29 -16.62
N LEU A 29 -12.20 -10.48 -15.88
CA LEU A 29 -12.22 -11.34 -14.69
C LEU A 29 -11.77 -12.79 -15.01
N SER A 30 -12.19 -13.35 -16.14
CA SER A 30 -11.84 -14.73 -16.51
C SER A 30 -10.36 -14.89 -16.83
N SER A 31 -9.77 -13.91 -17.52
CA SER A 31 -8.33 -13.89 -17.82
C SER A 31 -7.52 -13.80 -16.54
N VAL A 32 -7.88 -12.88 -15.64
CA VAL A 32 -7.16 -12.67 -14.37
C VAL A 32 -7.28 -13.89 -13.46
N VAL A 33 -8.46 -14.52 -13.35
CA VAL A 33 -8.63 -15.77 -12.58
C VAL A 33 -7.73 -16.88 -13.12
N ASN A 34 -7.63 -17.02 -14.46
CA ASN A 34 -6.71 -17.99 -15.05
C ASN A 34 -5.23 -17.66 -14.78
N MET A 35 -4.87 -16.37 -14.76
CA MET A 35 -3.52 -15.93 -14.40
C MET A 35 -3.20 -16.26 -12.94
N LEU A 36 -4.13 -16.01 -12.02
CA LEU A 36 -3.97 -16.35 -10.60
C LEU A 36 -3.74 -17.86 -10.39
N LEU A 37 -4.50 -18.71 -11.08
CA LEU A 37 -4.30 -20.16 -11.03
C LEU A 37 -2.90 -20.55 -11.54
N LYS A 38 -2.44 -19.94 -12.64
CA LYS A 38 -1.08 -20.18 -13.16
C LYS A 38 0.00 -19.72 -12.18
N GLN A 39 -0.21 -18.58 -11.51
CA GLN A 39 0.73 -18.07 -10.53
C GLN A 39 0.86 -19.03 -9.35
N ILE A 40 -0.27 -19.53 -8.81
CA ILE A 40 -0.27 -20.53 -7.74
C ILE A 40 0.49 -21.80 -8.15
N ILE A 41 0.26 -22.28 -9.38
CA ILE A 41 0.93 -23.48 -9.90
C ILE A 41 2.44 -23.25 -10.03
N LEU A 42 2.86 -22.05 -10.46
CA LEU A 42 4.26 -21.68 -10.69
C LEU A 42 5.01 -21.50 -9.37
N THR A 43 4.46 -20.72 -8.44
CA THR A 43 5.15 -20.35 -7.19
C THR A 43 4.94 -21.35 -6.06
N LYS A 44 3.99 -22.29 -6.20
CA LYS A 44 3.55 -23.18 -5.12
C LYS A 44 3.11 -22.42 -3.87
N SER A 45 2.58 -21.23 -4.05
CA SER A 45 2.16 -20.33 -2.97
C SER A 45 0.91 -19.54 -3.36
N ILE A 46 0.31 -18.87 -2.39
CA ILE A 46 -0.77 -17.91 -2.64
C ILE A 46 -0.16 -16.67 -3.31
N PRO A 47 -0.76 -16.14 -4.40
CA PRO A 47 -0.14 -15.13 -5.27
C PRO A 47 -0.30 -13.70 -4.73
N PHE A 48 -0.32 -13.58 -3.40
CA PHE A 48 -0.33 -12.34 -2.65
C PHE A 48 0.19 -12.66 -1.25
N GLU A 49 0.70 -11.64 -0.57
CA GLU A 49 1.24 -11.78 0.77
C GLU A 49 0.11 -12.03 1.78
N ILE A 50 0.26 -13.07 2.60
CA ILE A 50 -0.66 -13.34 3.71
C ILE A 50 0.03 -12.92 4.99
N LYS A 51 -0.23 -11.68 5.40
CA LYS A 51 0.23 -11.14 6.67
C LYS A 51 -0.94 -10.55 7.42
N ILE A 52 -0.91 -10.71 8.74
CA ILE A 52 -1.65 -9.79 9.60
C ILE A 52 -0.96 -8.43 9.40
N PRO A 53 -1.67 -7.38 8.98
CA PRO A 53 -1.05 -6.08 8.81
C PRO A 53 -0.41 -5.68 10.13
N GLN A 54 0.92 -5.54 10.12
CA GLN A 54 1.64 -4.86 11.19
C GLN A 54 1.22 -3.39 11.09
N ILE A 55 0.23 -3.01 11.89
CA ILE A 55 -0.11 -1.60 12.06
C ILE A 55 0.99 -1.06 12.96
N TYR A 56 2.07 -0.58 12.36
CA TYR A 56 3.07 0.16 13.10
C TYR A 56 2.37 1.33 13.78
N THR A 57 2.51 1.42 15.09
CA THR A 57 2.05 2.59 15.81
C THR A 57 2.76 3.83 15.27
N THR A 58 2.13 5.00 15.41
CA THR A 58 2.78 6.27 15.03
C THR A 58 4.17 6.40 15.67
N GLU A 59 4.35 5.89 16.89
CA GLU A 59 5.62 5.87 17.59
C GLU A 59 6.67 4.96 16.94
N GLU A 60 6.30 3.76 16.52
CA GLU A 60 7.21 2.83 15.83
C GLU A 60 7.67 3.38 14.48
N GLN A 61 6.77 4.01 13.71
CA GLN A 61 7.11 4.63 12.43
C GLN A 61 8.10 5.79 12.62
N ILE A 62 7.90 6.61 13.65
CA ILE A 62 8.80 7.73 13.96
C ILE A 62 10.14 7.20 14.47
N ALA A 63 10.14 6.14 15.28
CA ALA A 63 11.35 5.51 15.77
C ALA A 63 12.22 4.99 14.61
N GLU A 64 11.62 4.31 13.64
CA GLU A 64 12.32 3.80 12.45
C GLU A 64 12.95 4.92 11.62
N VAL A 65 12.22 6.02 11.40
CA VAL A 65 12.74 7.20 10.70
C VAL A 65 13.89 7.83 11.50
N SER A 66 13.74 8.00 12.81
CA SER A 66 14.79 8.59 13.65
C SER A 66 16.08 7.76 13.66
N ALA A 67 15.94 6.42 13.70
CA ALA A 67 17.05 5.50 13.65
C ALA A 67 17.77 5.57 12.29
N SER A 68 17.02 5.57 11.18
CA SER A 68 17.58 5.67 9.84
C SER A 68 18.34 6.99 9.63
N MET A 69 17.76 8.10 10.08
CA MET A 69 18.39 9.43 10.00
C MET A 69 19.66 9.53 10.85
N ALA A 70 19.67 8.91 12.04
CA ALA A 70 20.86 8.83 12.88
C ALA A 70 21.98 7.98 12.26
N MET A 71 21.65 6.89 11.54
CA MET A 71 22.62 6.08 10.80
C MET A 71 23.32 6.88 9.70
N GLU A 72 22.60 7.79 9.05
CA GLU A 72 23.13 8.74 8.05
C GLU A 72 23.84 9.96 8.67
N GLN A 73 24.12 9.94 9.99
CA GLN A 73 24.74 11.05 10.75
C GLN A 73 23.90 12.35 10.73
N MET A 74 22.59 12.24 10.52
CA MET A 74 21.63 13.36 10.54
C MET A 74 20.56 13.10 11.62
N PRO A 75 20.90 13.08 12.92
CA PRO A 75 19.92 12.78 13.95
C PRO A 75 18.80 13.82 13.97
N LEU A 76 17.55 13.36 14.05
CA LEU A 76 16.38 14.23 14.17
C LEU A 76 16.35 14.91 15.54
N ASP A 77 15.97 16.18 15.57
CA ASP A 77 15.75 16.90 16.81
C ASP A 77 14.32 16.72 17.35
N LYS A 78 14.01 17.35 18.49
CA LYS A 78 12.68 17.25 19.10
C LYS A 78 11.58 17.92 18.26
N ASN A 79 11.91 18.98 17.52
CA ASN A 79 10.97 19.68 16.66
C ASN A 79 10.63 18.83 15.44
N ASP A 80 11.65 18.20 14.83
CA ASP A 80 11.49 17.26 13.73
C ASP A 80 10.58 16.09 14.12
N ILE A 81 10.81 15.52 15.31
CA ILE A 81 9.97 14.42 15.84
C ILE A 81 8.53 14.88 16.06
N ASN A 82 8.30 16.08 16.61
CA ASN A 82 6.96 16.62 16.81
C ASN A 82 6.25 16.87 15.47
N LEU A 83 6.98 17.38 14.48
CA LEU A 83 6.44 17.60 13.14
C LEU A 83 6.04 16.27 12.47
N LEU A 84 6.83 15.21 12.66
CA LEU A 84 6.48 13.88 12.18
C LEU A 84 5.23 13.31 12.87
N LYS A 85 5.03 13.59 14.17
CA LYS A 85 3.79 13.22 14.88
C LYS A 85 2.58 13.91 14.28
N GLU A 86 2.63 15.24 14.14
CA GLU A 86 1.55 16.03 13.55
C GLU A 86 1.23 15.58 12.11
N TYR A 87 2.27 15.31 11.32
CA TYR A 87 2.11 14.76 9.97
C TYR A 87 1.38 13.41 9.97
N GLN A 88 1.73 12.50 10.88
CA GLN A 88 1.12 11.17 10.94
C GLN A 88 -0.32 11.18 11.47
N GLU A 89 -0.63 12.09 12.40
CA GLU A 89 -1.96 12.26 12.99
C GLU A 89 -2.93 13.02 12.07
N SER A 90 -2.40 13.78 11.11
CA SER A 90 -3.21 14.50 10.13
C SER A 90 -3.92 13.57 9.13
N GLY A 91 -5.19 13.88 8.85
CA GLY A 91 -5.96 13.18 7.81
C GLY A 91 -5.61 13.60 6.38
N ASP A 92 -4.92 14.74 6.21
CA ASP A 92 -4.59 15.34 4.91
C ASP A 92 -3.06 15.52 4.77
N LYS A 93 -2.41 14.37 4.58
CA LYS A 93 -0.94 14.25 4.50
C LYS A 93 -0.36 14.94 3.26
N ASP A 94 -1.14 15.11 2.21
CA ASP A 94 -0.69 15.72 0.95
C ASP A 94 -0.56 17.25 1.08
N ASN A 95 -1.49 17.90 1.76
CA ASN A 95 -1.42 19.35 1.96
C ASN A 95 -0.29 19.76 2.92
N ILE A 96 -0.11 19.05 4.04
CA ILE A 96 0.99 19.33 4.96
C ILE A 96 2.34 19.07 4.28
N ARG A 97 2.46 18.01 3.47
CA ARG A 97 3.68 17.76 2.69
C ARG A 97 4.01 18.92 1.75
N LYS A 98 3.01 19.49 1.07
CA LYS A 98 3.21 20.65 0.19
C LYS A 98 3.68 21.88 0.97
N GLN A 99 3.02 22.21 2.07
CA GLN A 99 3.38 23.34 2.93
C GLN A 99 4.81 23.22 3.47
N LEU A 100 5.20 22.02 3.90
CA LEU A 100 6.56 21.75 4.35
C LEU A 100 7.58 21.96 3.23
N LEU A 101 7.34 21.41 2.04
CA LEU A 101 8.23 21.58 0.90
C LEU A 101 8.34 23.03 0.41
N GLU A 102 7.28 23.84 0.58
CA GLU A 102 7.32 25.28 0.30
C GLU A 102 8.22 26.03 1.30
N ASN A 103 8.06 25.75 2.60
CA ASN A 103 8.88 26.38 3.65
C ASN A 103 10.39 26.06 3.52
N TYR A 104 10.74 24.91 2.94
CA TYR A 104 12.15 24.55 2.66
C TYR A 104 12.72 25.17 1.38
N LYS A 105 11.88 25.74 0.49
CA LYS A 105 12.34 26.45 -0.72
C LYS A 105 12.62 27.94 -0.49
N GLU A 106 12.11 28.50 0.60
CA GLU A 106 12.26 29.92 0.95
C GLU A 106 13.48 30.24 1.82
N ASN A 107 14.30 29.23 2.19
CA ASN A 107 15.61 29.37 2.84
C ASN A 107 16.74 28.91 1.93
#